data_AF-A0A0K2USZ7-F1
#
_entry.id   AF-A0A0K2USZ7-F1
#
_cell.length_a   1.000
_cell.length_b   1.000
_cell.length_c   1.000
_cell.angle_alpha   90.00
_cell.angle_beta   90.00
_cell.angle_gamma   90.00
#
_symmetry.space_group_name_H-M   'P 1'
#
loop_
_entity.id
_entity.type
_entity.pdbx_description
1 polymer ?
#
loop_
_entity_poly.entity_id
_entity_poly.type
_entity_poly.pdbx_seq_one_letter_code
_entity_poly.pdbx_strand_id
1 'polypeptide(L)'
;LTQFTSRVSWSYYLVMNYSISLYLISLILYLKASSGTRHGYFSLCNSYTNGIKRVWLKYSGFEIQAWLKSVIPVPLKEKDILASFYSESDYLALKEVRSTSGLTWRAFGDKLFDGWIYGKVDSQRHFIPSRTYYIFPDYITALIGNFSHNNEFLEGVETHITHYRCTDEVMELKFSNPKPHAPLLKPFRPNSHSLSKTPLVRDPLEKRNVYLSPSITILELKSEDSLFARRNITPHSLVAYYNGYKVPISDTFANISDFDTAYKNVMNYDMYWMMNIPLESVDSKNYIATLGHKVNHHFWLYNVDFGYAKHPLYGEIRCLTSTKRIRKGQEIFAHYGYVIGEEETPDWYNDLYYKSLKMHPEIRKNTPQKSSGKDTNSKLNK
;
A
#
# COMPACT_ATOMS: atom_id res chain seq x y z
N LEU A 1 -66.70 13.92 6.67
CA LEU A 1 -65.69 12.84 6.62
C LEU A 1 -65.11 12.79 5.22
N THR A 2 -64.29 13.78 4.92
CA THR A 2 -63.65 14.05 3.64
C THR A 2 -62.23 14.48 4.02
N GLN A 3 -61.24 13.77 3.49
CA GLN A 3 -59.78 13.86 3.66
C GLN A 3 -59.23 12.58 4.29
N PHE A 4 -58.72 11.66 3.48
CA PHE A 4 -57.53 10.83 3.77
C PHE A 4 -57.18 9.88 2.62
N THR A 5 -57.10 10.34 1.37
CA THR A 5 -56.59 9.50 0.27
C THR A 5 -55.88 10.34 -0.81
N SER A 6 -54.64 10.76 -0.59
CA SER A 6 -53.78 11.24 -1.71
C SER A 6 -52.26 11.30 -1.47
N ARG A 7 -51.70 10.81 -0.35
CA ARG A 7 -50.26 10.99 -0.07
C ARG A 7 -49.34 9.79 -0.28
N VAL A 8 -49.83 8.65 -0.76
CA VAL A 8 -49.00 7.41 -0.84
C VAL A 8 -48.39 7.16 -2.23
N SER A 9 -48.80 7.85 -3.31
CA SER A 9 -48.31 7.51 -4.66
C SER A 9 -47.00 8.20 -5.09
N TRP A 10 -46.59 9.30 -4.46
CA TRP A 10 -45.39 10.04 -4.89
C TRP A 10 -44.07 9.49 -4.35
N SER A 11 -44.10 8.86 -3.17
CA SER A 11 -42.91 8.27 -2.53
C SER A 11 -42.41 7.02 -3.27
N TYR A 12 -43.31 6.21 -3.83
CA TYR A 12 -42.96 5.01 -4.59
C TYR A 12 -42.39 5.33 -5.98
N TYR A 13 -42.88 6.39 -6.64
CA TYR A 13 -42.35 6.82 -7.94
C TYR A 13 -40.94 7.43 -7.84
N LEU A 14 -40.61 8.13 -6.75
CA LEU A 14 -39.26 8.64 -6.52
C LEU A 14 -38.27 7.50 -6.21
N VAL A 15 -38.65 6.54 -5.37
CA VAL A 15 -37.76 5.40 -5.02
C VAL A 15 -37.54 4.46 -6.23
N MET A 16 -38.57 4.21 -7.06
CA MET A 16 -38.40 3.41 -8.27
C MET A 16 -37.54 4.11 -9.34
N ASN A 17 -37.63 5.43 -9.49
CA ASN A 17 -36.78 6.15 -10.45
C ASN A 17 -35.30 6.17 -10.04
N TYR A 18 -34.99 6.20 -8.73
CA TYR A 18 -33.61 6.05 -8.24
C TYR A 18 -33.07 4.62 -8.44
N SER A 19 -33.90 3.59 -8.24
CA SER A 19 -33.49 2.21 -8.48
C SER A 19 -33.28 1.89 -9.97
N ILE A 20 -34.14 2.41 -10.86
CA ILE A 20 -34.00 2.20 -12.32
C ILE A 20 -32.77 2.94 -12.86
N SER A 21 -32.47 4.15 -12.36
CA SER A 21 -31.27 4.88 -12.76
C SER A 21 -29.97 4.23 -12.25
N LEU A 22 -29.96 3.69 -11.02
CA LEU A 22 -28.84 2.87 -10.53
C LEU A 22 -28.68 1.56 -11.31
N TYR A 23 -29.79 0.90 -11.70
CA TYR A 23 -29.75 -0.30 -12.53
C TYR A 23 -29.22 -0.02 -13.94
N LEU A 24 -29.66 1.07 -14.58
CA LEU A 24 -29.17 1.51 -15.89
C LEU A 24 -27.69 1.94 -15.83
N ILE A 25 -27.25 2.59 -14.75
CA ILE A 25 -25.83 2.87 -14.49
C ILE A 25 -25.08 1.54 -14.36
N SER A 26 -25.59 0.55 -13.61
CA SER A 26 -24.96 -0.77 -13.50
C SER A 26 -24.89 -1.53 -14.84
N LEU A 27 -25.89 -1.36 -15.70
CA LEU A 27 -25.96 -2.01 -17.02
C LEU A 27 -25.00 -1.35 -18.03
N ILE A 28 -24.82 -0.02 -17.94
CA ILE A 28 -23.80 0.73 -18.70
C ILE A 28 -22.40 0.45 -18.16
N LEU A 29 -22.25 0.16 -16.86
CA LEU A 29 -21.00 -0.27 -16.23
C LEU A 29 -20.64 -1.74 -16.55
N TYR A 30 -21.58 -2.54 -17.05
CA TYR A 30 -21.35 -3.88 -17.62
C TYR A 30 -20.80 -3.84 -19.05
N LEU A 31 -20.24 -2.71 -19.48
CA LEU A 31 -19.32 -2.69 -20.60
C LEU A 31 -18.11 -3.54 -20.21
N LYS A 32 -17.94 -4.68 -20.90
CA LYS A 32 -16.78 -5.58 -20.84
C LYS A 32 -15.54 -4.77 -20.50
N ALA A 33 -14.96 -5.00 -19.31
CA ALA A 33 -13.89 -4.19 -18.78
C ALA A 33 -12.68 -4.28 -19.74
N SER A 34 -12.61 -3.33 -20.67
CA SER A 34 -11.55 -3.22 -21.66
C SER A 34 -10.51 -2.26 -21.12
N SER A 35 -9.26 -2.68 -21.05
CA SER A 35 -8.14 -1.75 -20.84
C SER A 35 -8.19 -0.65 -21.91
N GLY A 36 -7.89 0.58 -21.52
CA GLY A 36 -7.92 1.67 -22.48
C GLY A 36 -7.99 3.06 -21.87
N THR A 37 -7.92 4.04 -22.76
CA THR A 37 -8.04 5.46 -22.44
C THR A 37 -9.44 5.92 -22.79
N ARG A 38 -10.04 6.77 -21.94
CA ARG A 38 -11.37 7.32 -22.18
C ARG A 38 -11.32 8.84 -22.16
N HIS A 39 -12.09 9.42 -23.06
CA HIS A 39 -12.26 10.86 -23.19
C HIS A 39 -13.31 11.29 -22.17
N GLY A 40 -12.95 11.34 -20.88
CA GLY A 40 -13.86 11.77 -19.81
C GLY A 40 -14.06 10.75 -18.69
N TYR A 41 -14.59 11.25 -17.58
CA TYR A 41 -14.97 10.47 -16.41
C TYR A 41 -16.05 11.20 -15.60
N PHE A 42 -16.71 10.47 -14.71
CA PHE A 42 -17.55 11.02 -13.64
C PHE A 42 -16.93 10.66 -12.29
N SER A 43 -17.02 11.54 -11.29
CA SER A 43 -16.49 11.33 -9.94
C SER A 43 -17.34 12.07 -8.91
N LEU A 44 -17.05 11.86 -7.62
CA LEU A 44 -17.64 12.66 -6.54
C LEU A 44 -17.45 14.18 -6.76
N CYS A 45 -16.36 14.61 -7.40
CA CYS A 45 -16.14 16.01 -7.71
C CYS A 45 -17.13 16.59 -8.73
N ASN A 46 -17.73 15.76 -9.59
CA ASN A 46 -18.80 16.16 -10.49
C ASN A 46 -20.11 16.43 -9.73
N SER A 47 -20.36 15.70 -8.64
CA SER A 47 -21.60 15.76 -7.85
C SER A 47 -21.73 16.97 -6.91
N TYR A 48 -20.62 17.62 -6.55
CA TYR A 48 -20.67 18.79 -5.68
C TYR A 48 -21.32 19.99 -6.37
N THR A 49 -22.08 20.79 -5.62
CA THR A 49 -22.61 22.06 -6.12
C THR A 49 -21.49 23.07 -6.33
N ASN A 50 -21.66 24.00 -7.28
CA ASN A 50 -20.63 24.98 -7.66
C ASN A 50 -20.09 25.81 -6.48
N GLY A 51 -20.90 26.05 -5.44
CA GLY A 51 -20.48 26.75 -4.23
C GLY A 51 -19.47 25.95 -3.38
N ILE A 52 -19.59 24.62 -3.32
CA ILE A 52 -18.72 23.75 -2.52
C ILE A 52 -17.39 23.48 -3.24
N LYS A 53 -17.40 23.40 -4.57
CA LYS A 53 -16.20 23.08 -5.39
C LYS A 53 -15.01 24.02 -5.12
N ARG A 54 -15.27 25.30 -4.81
CA ARG A 54 -14.21 26.32 -4.65
C ARG A 54 -13.65 26.44 -3.23
N VAL A 55 -14.28 25.82 -2.24
CA VAL A 55 -13.89 25.95 -0.82
C VAL A 55 -12.88 24.89 -0.45
N TRP A 56 -11.80 25.30 0.22
CA TRP A 56 -10.85 24.37 0.81
C TRP A 56 -11.44 23.71 2.05
N LEU A 57 -11.59 22.39 1.99
CA LEU A 57 -12.06 21.57 3.11
C LEU A 57 -10.87 20.92 3.80
N LYS A 58 -10.90 20.87 5.13
CA LYS A 58 -9.86 20.19 5.91
C LYS A 58 -9.92 18.70 5.63
N TYR A 59 -8.78 18.11 5.32
CA TYR A 59 -8.69 16.69 5.01
C TYR A 59 -8.76 15.85 6.30
N SER A 60 -9.67 14.88 6.37
CA SER A 60 -9.86 14.03 7.54
C SER A 60 -9.34 12.60 7.37
N GLY A 61 -8.99 12.18 6.15
CA GLY A 61 -8.17 10.99 5.89
C GLY A 61 -8.79 9.95 4.94
N PHE A 62 -10.03 10.13 4.48
CA PHE A 62 -10.73 9.14 3.64
C PHE A 62 -11.27 9.70 2.32
N GLU A 63 -11.33 11.03 2.20
CA GLU A 63 -12.00 11.73 1.11
C GLU A 63 -11.30 11.49 -0.24
N ILE A 64 -9.97 11.44 -0.24
CA ILE A 64 -9.17 11.13 -1.44
C ILE A 64 -9.42 9.69 -1.90
N GLN A 65 -9.41 8.73 -0.98
CA GLN A 65 -9.64 7.32 -1.33
C GLN A 65 -11.07 7.13 -1.84
N ALA A 66 -12.06 7.78 -1.21
CA ALA A 66 -13.45 7.77 -1.67
C ALA A 66 -13.58 8.41 -3.07
N TRP A 67 -12.91 9.53 -3.32
CA TRP A 67 -12.89 10.16 -4.63
C TRP A 67 -12.25 9.27 -5.70
N LEU A 68 -11.07 8.71 -5.48
CA LEU A 68 -10.41 7.80 -6.43
C LEU A 68 -11.30 6.60 -6.79
N LYS A 69 -11.98 6.01 -5.80
CA LYS A 69 -12.93 4.89 -6.01
C LYS A 69 -14.22 5.30 -6.72
N SER A 70 -14.55 6.58 -6.73
CA SER A 70 -15.74 7.11 -7.42
C SER A 70 -15.51 7.44 -8.88
N VAL A 71 -14.25 7.41 -9.35
CA VAL A 71 -13.92 7.78 -10.73
C VAL A 71 -14.38 6.68 -11.68
N ILE A 72 -15.34 7.02 -12.53
CA ILE A 72 -15.94 6.13 -13.51
C ILE A 72 -15.65 6.69 -14.91
N PRO A 73 -15.04 5.91 -15.82
CA PRO A 73 -14.84 6.35 -17.20
C PRO A 73 -16.17 6.61 -17.91
N VAL A 74 -16.25 7.68 -18.71
CA VAL A 74 -17.41 7.97 -19.57
C VAL A 74 -16.91 8.30 -20.98
N PRO A 75 -17.52 7.76 -22.04
CA PRO A 75 -17.18 8.16 -23.40
C PRO A 75 -17.71 9.58 -23.70
N LEU A 76 -16.82 10.56 -23.81
CA LEU A 76 -17.14 11.90 -24.35
C LEU A 76 -16.49 12.11 -25.73
N LYS A 77 -17.02 13.07 -26.48
CA LYS A 77 -16.43 13.55 -27.73
C LYS A 77 -15.38 14.62 -27.41
N GLU A 78 -14.18 14.23 -26.99
CA GLU A 78 -13.08 15.18 -26.78
C GLU A 78 -11.74 14.62 -27.24
N LYS A 79 -10.81 15.49 -27.64
CA LYS A 79 -9.51 15.06 -28.19
C LYS A 79 -8.49 14.67 -27.11
N ASP A 80 -8.75 15.00 -25.85
CA ASP A 80 -7.85 14.71 -24.73
C ASP A 80 -8.34 13.53 -23.89
N ILE A 81 -7.38 12.75 -23.38
CA ILE A 81 -7.63 11.67 -22.43
C ILE A 81 -7.68 12.32 -21.04
N LEU A 82 -8.83 12.26 -20.38
CA LEU A 82 -9.02 12.82 -19.04
C LEU A 82 -8.94 11.76 -17.94
N ALA A 83 -9.12 10.49 -18.29
CA ALA A 83 -8.84 9.39 -17.39
C ALA A 83 -8.34 8.16 -18.16
N SER A 84 -7.38 7.46 -17.56
CA SER A 84 -6.85 6.19 -18.06
C SER A 84 -7.05 5.09 -17.04
N PHE A 85 -7.39 3.91 -17.54
CA PHE A 85 -7.72 2.75 -16.71
C PHE A 85 -7.07 1.52 -17.29
N TYR A 86 -6.77 0.59 -16.40
CA TYR A 86 -6.37 -0.74 -16.76
C TYR A 86 -7.40 -1.74 -16.27
N SER A 87 -7.67 -2.75 -17.09
CA SER A 87 -8.59 -3.84 -16.78
C SER A 87 -7.83 -5.14 -16.95
N GLU A 88 -7.55 -5.79 -15.83
CA GLU A 88 -6.91 -7.11 -15.80
C GLU A 88 -7.91 -8.21 -15.38
N SER A 89 -9.10 -7.81 -14.88
CA SER A 89 -10.16 -8.67 -14.32
C SER A 89 -11.49 -7.91 -14.28
N ASP A 90 -12.47 -8.35 -13.46
CA ASP A 90 -13.71 -7.61 -13.17
C ASP A 90 -13.48 -6.22 -12.49
N TYR A 91 -12.23 -5.85 -12.20
CA TYR A 91 -11.85 -4.59 -11.57
C TYR A 91 -11.15 -3.64 -12.54
N LEU A 92 -11.68 -2.43 -12.68
CA LEU A 92 -11.03 -1.30 -13.36
C LEU A 92 -10.06 -0.60 -12.40
N ALA A 93 -8.76 -0.77 -12.62
CA ALA A 93 -7.72 -0.04 -11.90
C ALA A 93 -7.50 1.32 -12.56
N LEU A 94 -7.84 2.39 -11.85
CA LEU A 94 -7.58 3.76 -12.27
C LEU A 94 -6.06 4.01 -12.33
N LYS A 95 -5.55 4.45 -13.48
CA LYS A 95 -4.12 4.75 -13.71
C LYS A 95 -3.83 6.23 -13.74
N GLU A 96 -4.74 7.02 -14.30
CA GLU A 96 -4.59 8.45 -14.38
C GLU A 96 -5.95 9.16 -14.34
N VAL A 97 -6.00 10.30 -13.68
CA VAL A 97 -7.09 11.28 -13.80
C VAL A 97 -6.48 12.64 -14.03
N ARG A 98 -7.02 13.36 -14.99
CA ARG A 98 -6.52 14.66 -15.41
C ARG A 98 -7.67 15.63 -15.62
N SER A 99 -7.44 16.86 -15.20
CA SER A 99 -8.32 18.00 -15.45
C SER A 99 -7.96 18.69 -16.77
N THR A 100 -8.89 19.47 -17.28
CA THR A 100 -8.66 20.35 -18.44
C THR A 100 -7.60 21.44 -18.18
N SER A 101 -7.36 21.81 -16.92
CA SER A 101 -6.29 22.75 -16.52
C SER A 101 -4.92 22.11 -16.32
N GLY A 102 -4.78 20.80 -16.59
CA GLY A 102 -3.52 20.07 -16.51
C GLY A 102 -3.16 19.57 -15.11
N LEU A 103 -4.01 19.76 -14.10
CA LEU A 103 -3.87 19.07 -12.82
C LEU A 103 -4.09 17.57 -13.02
N THR A 104 -3.15 16.75 -12.56
CA THR A 104 -3.08 15.32 -12.89
C THR A 104 -2.76 14.50 -11.64
N TRP A 105 -3.46 13.37 -11.51
CA TRP A 105 -3.17 12.25 -10.63
C TRP A 105 -2.76 11.07 -11.48
N ARG A 106 -1.60 10.47 -11.20
CA ARG A 106 -1.10 9.29 -11.93
C ARG A 106 -0.66 8.23 -10.92
N ALA A 107 -1.07 6.99 -11.08
CA ALA A 107 -0.60 5.89 -10.25
C ALA A 107 0.94 5.77 -10.38
N PHE A 108 1.65 5.63 -9.26
CA PHE A 108 3.12 5.53 -9.28
C PHE A 108 3.60 4.16 -9.78
N GLY A 109 2.75 3.16 -9.63
CA GLY A 109 2.94 1.80 -10.12
C GLY A 109 1.61 1.07 -10.19
N ASP A 110 1.67 -0.25 -10.31
CA ASP A 110 0.51 -1.08 -10.60
C ASP A 110 -0.03 -1.83 -9.39
N LYS A 111 0.70 -1.81 -8.27
CA LYS A 111 0.32 -2.54 -7.05
C LYS A 111 -0.48 -1.63 -6.11
N LEU A 112 -1.26 -2.26 -5.23
CA LEU A 112 -2.18 -1.58 -4.31
C LEU A 112 -1.52 -0.49 -3.46
N PHE A 113 -0.25 -0.67 -3.10
CA PHE A 113 0.48 0.21 -2.18
C PHE A 113 1.58 1.04 -2.85
N ASP A 114 1.51 1.23 -4.17
CA ASP A 114 2.54 2.00 -4.91
C ASP A 114 2.36 3.51 -4.75
N GLY A 115 1.18 3.98 -4.33
CA GLY A 115 0.90 5.41 -4.15
C GLY A 115 0.62 6.14 -5.47
N TRP A 116 0.64 7.48 -5.42
CA TRP A 116 0.23 8.35 -6.52
C TRP A 116 1.21 9.49 -6.75
N ILE A 117 1.40 9.88 -8.00
CA ILE A 117 2.02 11.13 -8.40
C ILE A 117 0.91 12.16 -8.61
N TYR A 118 1.11 13.35 -8.08
CA TYR A 118 0.14 14.43 -8.13
C TYR A 118 0.83 15.76 -8.46
N GLY A 119 0.26 16.52 -9.39
CA GLY A 119 0.80 17.82 -9.75
C GLY A 119 0.21 18.35 -11.05
N LYS A 120 0.69 19.53 -11.47
CA LYS A 120 0.39 20.06 -12.81
C LYS A 120 1.38 19.50 -13.82
N VAL A 121 0.89 19.26 -15.03
CA VAL A 121 1.73 18.88 -16.17
C VAL A 121 1.90 20.03 -17.16
N ASP A 122 3.00 20.03 -17.91
CA ASP A 122 3.24 20.94 -19.04
C ASP A 122 2.49 20.49 -20.31
N SER A 123 2.71 21.19 -21.43
CA SER A 123 2.07 20.88 -22.71
C SER A 123 2.55 19.55 -23.31
N GLN A 124 3.72 19.06 -22.90
CA GLN A 124 4.27 17.74 -23.26
C GLN A 124 3.82 16.63 -22.30
N ARG A 125 2.96 16.94 -21.32
CA ARG A 125 2.42 16.02 -20.32
C ARG A 125 3.47 15.51 -19.31
N HIS A 126 4.55 16.27 -19.11
CA HIS A 126 5.49 16.03 -18.03
C HIS A 126 5.09 16.81 -16.78
N PHE A 127 5.25 16.18 -15.62
CA PHE A 127 5.03 16.84 -14.33
C PHE A 127 6.00 18.01 -14.12
N ILE A 128 5.47 19.15 -13.70
CA ILE A 128 6.27 20.37 -13.48
C ILE A 128 7.17 20.16 -12.24
N PRO A 129 8.50 20.33 -12.35
CA PRO A 129 9.42 20.21 -11.22
C PRO A 129 9.07 21.14 -10.05
N SER A 130 9.42 20.74 -8.83
CA SER A 130 9.14 21.50 -7.58
C SER A 130 7.66 21.82 -7.29
N ARG A 131 6.73 21.28 -8.10
CA ARG A 131 5.26 21.39 -7.92
C ARG A 131 4.58 20.03 -8.04
N THR A 132 5.37 18.97 -7.91
CA THR A 132 4.93 17.59 -8.05
C THR A 132 5.17 16.83 -6.76
N TYR A 133 4.22 15.97 -6.43
CA TYR A 133 4.14 15.27 -5.18
C TYR A 133 4.05 13.77 -5.43
N TYR A 134 4.77 13.00 -4.63
CA TYR A 134 4.43 11.60 -4.40
C TYR A 134 3.50 11.55 -3.18
N ILE A 135 2.35 10.90 -3.30
CA ILE A 135 1.37 10.70 -2.24
C ILE A 135 1.44 9.23 -1.84
N PHE A 136 1.74 8.99 -0.56
CA PHE A 136 1.82 7.65 -0.02
C PHE A 136 0.43 6.98 0.06
N PRO A 137 0.37 5.64 0.21
CA PRO A 137 -0.89 4.90 0.30
C PRO A 137 -1.79 5.25 1.49
N ASP A 138 -1.27 5.99 2.49
CA ASP A 138 -2.10 6.52 3.58
C ASP A 138 -2.88 7.78 3.19
N TYR A 139 -2.70 8.28 1.97
CA TYR A 139 -3.30 9.48 1.39
C TYR A 139 -3.13 10.75 2.24
N ILE A 140 -2.20 10.75 3.20
CA ILE A 140 -1.90 11.89 4.06
C ILE A 140 -0.45 12.30 3.87
N THR A 141 0.45 11.34 3.89
CA THR A 141 1.89 11.54 3.79
C THR A 141 2.26 11.80 2.33
N ALA A 142 3.18 12.73 2.09
CA ALA A 142 3.65 13.03 0.75
C ALA A 142 5.14 13.42 0.72
N LEU A 143 5.74 13.32 -0.47
CA LEU A 143 7.03 13.93 -0.79
C LEU A 143 6.77 15.02 -1.82
N ILE A 144 7.24 16.24 -1.60
CA ILE A 144 7.33 17.26 -2.66
C ILE A 144 8.71 17.20 -3.27
N GLY A 145 8.80 17.15 -4.60
CA GLY A 145 10.09 16.93 -5.23
C GLY A 145 10.10 16.99 -6.75
N ASN A 146 11.23 16.53 -7.28
CA ASN A 146 11.51 16.44 -8.70
C ASN A 146 11.32 15.00 -9.17
N PHE A 147 10.80 14.87 -10.39
CA PHE A 147 10.55 13.61 -11.05
C PHE A 147 11.18 13.66 -12.44
N SER A 148 11.64 12.52 -12.92
CA SER A 148 12.12 12.37 -14.28
C SER A 148 10.96 12.41 -15.29
N HIS A 149 11.28 12.52 -16.59
CA HIS A 149 10.30 12.40 -17.67
C HIS A 149 9.51 11.08 -17.63
N ASN A 150 10.11 10.01 -17.11
CA ASN A 150 9.47 8.71 -16.94
C ASN A 150 8.69 8.59 -15.63
N ASN A 151 8.47 9.70 -14.92
CA ASN A 151 7.75 9.78 -13.66
C ASN A 151 8.42 9.06 -12.48
N GLU A 152 9.70 8.67 -12.61
CA GLU A 152 10.48 8.18 -11.48
C GLU A 152 10.88 9.34 -10.56
N PHE A 153 10.77 9.14 -9.25
CA PHE A 153 11.17 10.12 -8.24
C PHE A 153 12.70 10.34 -8.32
N LEU A 154 13.15 11.59 -8.20
CA LEU A 154 14.58 11.93 -8.27
C LEU A 154 15.12 12.43 -6.92
N GLU A 155 14.40 13.36 -6.31
CA GLU A 155 14.72 13.90 -5.00
C GLU A 155 13.54 14.70 -4.46
N GLY A 156 13.46 14.84 -3.14
CA GLY A 156 12.42 15.65 -2.51
C GLY A 156 12.44 15.60 -1.00
N VAL A 157 11.47 16.26 -0.39
CA VAL A 157 11.35 16.39 1.06
C VAL A 157 9.95 16.00 1.53
N GLU A 158 9.87 15.53 2.77
CA GLU A 158 8.61 15.14 3.41
C GLU A 158 7.67 16.35 3.57
N THR A 159 6.39 16.12 3.25
CA THR A 159 5.27 17.02 3.52
C THR A 159 3.99 16.20 3.79
N HIS A 160 2.86 16.85 4.05
CA HIS A 160 1.57 16.19 4.21
C HIS A 160 0.42 17.00 3.63
N ILE A 161 -0.64 16.29 3.28
CA ILE A 161 -1.89 16.85 2.78
C ILE A 161 -2.65 17.46 3.97
N THR A 162 -3.16 18.67 3.77
CA THR A 162 -3.89 19.43 4.81
C THR A 162 -5.34 19.69 4.43
N HIS A 163 -5.59 19.98 3.15
CA HIS A 163 -6.90 20.33 2.64
C HIS A 163 -7.09 19.79 1.23
N TYR A 164 -8.34 19.69 0.82
CA TYR A 164 -8.72 19.35 -0.54
C TYR A 164 -9.87 20.26 -1.02
N ARG A 165 -10.06 20.33 -2.33
CA ARG A 165 -11.24 20.89 -3.00
C ARG A 165 -11.46 20.19 -4.34
N CYS A 166 -12.52 20.53 -5.06
CA CYS A 166 -12.77 19.99 -6.39
C CYS A 166 -12.62 21.09 -7.43
N THR A 167 -11.61 20.99 -8.27
CA THR A 167 -11.32 21.96 -9.35
C THR A 167 -11.28 21.21 -10.66
N ASP A 168 -12.04 21.69 -11.66
CA ASP A 168 -12.12 21.06 -12.98
C ASP A 168 -12.39 19.55 -12.89
N GLU A 169 -13.32 19.20 -11.98
CA GLU A 169 -13.81 17.84 -11.73
C GLU A 169 -12.78 16.87 -11.14
N VAL A 170 -11.55 17.34 -10.89
CA VAL A 170 -10.47 16.62 -10.20
C VAL A 170 -10.37 17.09 -8.74
N MET A 171 -9.94 16.19 -7.87
CA MET A 171 -9.58 16.57 -6.50
C MET A 171 -8.25 17.34 -6.48
N GLU A 172 -8.30 18.60 -6.08
CA GLU A 172 -7.12 19.44 -5.87
C GLU A 172 -6.73 19.41 -4.39
N LEU A 173 -5.44 19.25 -4.14
CA LEU A 173 -4.85 19.15 -2.81
C LEU A 173 -4.04 20.38 -2.42
N LYS A 174 -4.07 20.68 -1.12
CA LYS A 174 -3.18 21.63 -0.47
C LYS A 174 -2.30 20.92 0.53
N PHE A 175 -1.02 21.25 0.50
CA PHE A 175 0.01 20.65 1.35
C PHE A 175 0.50 21.63 2.40
N SER A 176 1.03 21.09 3.49
CA SER A 176 1.84 21.87 4.42
C SER A 176 3.15 22.31 3.77
N ASN A 177 3.75 23.38 4.29
CA ASN A 177 5.15 23.67 3.96
C ASN A 177 6.04 22.57 4.56
N PRO A 178 7.06 22.08 3.82
CA PRO A 178 8.09 21.22 4.40
C PRO A 178 8.73 21.87 5.62
N LYS A 179 9.17 21.05 6.59
CA LYS A 179 9.87 21.57 7.77
C LYS A 179 11.17 22.26 7.36
N PRO A 180 11.58 23.34 8.05
CA PRO A 180 12.93 23.87 7.90
C PRO A 180 13.96 22.75 8.12
N HIS A 181 14.94 22.64 7.24
CA HIS A 181 15.99 21.61 7.28
C HIS A 181 15.49 20.16 7.21
N ALA A 182 14.34 19.91 6.60
CA ALA A 182 13.90 18.55 6.30
C ALA A 182 14.98 17.80 5.48
N PRO A 183 15.31 16.54 5.84
CA PRO A 183 16.28 15.75 5.07
C PRO A 183 15.87 15.62 3.61
N LEU A 184 16.82 15.85 2.70
CA LEU A 184 16.62 15.61 1.28
C LEU A 184 16.68 14.10 1.02
N LEU A 185 15.56 13.55 0.56
CA LEU A 185 15.42 12.14 0.24
C LEU A 185 15.71 11.94 -1.24
N LYS A 186 16.51 10.92 -1.57
CA LYS A 186 16.84 10.54 -2.95
C LYS A 186 16.73 9.03 -3.11
N PRO A 187 16.26 8.52 -4.25
CA PRO A 187 16.33 7.10 -4.52
C PRO A 187 17.76 6.59 -4.41
N PHE A 188 17.88 5.37 -3.94
CA PHE A 188 19.14 4.67 -3.86
C PHE A 188 18.93 3.22 -4.24
N ARG A 189 19.69 2.77 -5.23
CA ARG A 189 19.79 1.35 -5.54
C ARG A 189 20.75 0.73 -4.54
N PRO A 190 20.33 -0.27 -3.76
CA PRO A 190 21.23 -1.02 -2.90
C PRO A 190 22.43 -1.54 -3.69
N ASN A 191 23.59 -1.58 -3.05
CA ASN A 191 24.83 -2.18 -3.58
C ASN A 191 25.47 -3.05 -2.50
N SER A 192 26.60 -3.70 -2.79
CA SER A 192 27.26 -4.64 -1.87
C SER A 192 27.61 -4.07 -0.47
N HIS A 193 27.56 -2.76 -0.27
CA HIS A 193 27.97 -2.09 0.97
C HIS A 193 26.87 -1.26 1.64
N SER A 194 25.74 -1.02 0.99
CA SER A 194 24.69 -0.18 1.56
C SER A 194 23.32 -0.44 0.97
N LEU A 195 22.31 -0.39 1.85
CA LEU A 195 20.89 -0.41 1.51
C LEU A 195 20.29 0.98 1.24
N SER A 196 20.94 2.05 1.69
CA SER A 196 20.41 3.42 1.63
C SER A 196 21.53 4.46 1.76
N LYS A 197 21.43 5.59 1.03
CA LYS A 197 22.29 6.77 1.29
C LYS A 197 22.03 7.41 2.65
N THR A 198 20.84 7.23 3.20
CA THR A 198 20.40 7.81 4.46
C THR A 198 19.83 6.70 5.34
N PRO A 199 20.68 5.77 5.82
CA PRO A 199 20.22 4.59 6.53
C PRO A 199 19.57 4.94 7.88
N LEU A 200 19.89 6.12 8.44
CA LEU A 200 19.34 6.63 9.69
C LEU A 200 18.19 7.63 9.51
N VAL A 201 17.72 7.84 8.27
CA VAL A 201 16.55 8.68 8.01
C VAL A 201 15.36 7.76 7.75
N ARG A 202 14.45 7.71 8.73
CA ARG A 202 13.24 6.90 8.64
C ARG A 202 12.34 7.33 7.48
N ASP A 203 11.67 6.36 6.87
CA ASP A 203 10.59 6.59 5.93
C ASP A 203 9.45 7.46 6.53
N PRO A 204 8.95 8.47 5.80
CA PRO A 204 7.83 9.33 6.21
C PRO A 204 6.56 8.62 6.67
N LEU A 205 6.09 7.62 5.93
CA LEU A 205 4.88 6.88 6.27
C LEU A 205 5.14 6.02 7.51
N GLU A 206 6.28 5.34 7.58
CA GLU A 206 6.63 4.52 8.74
C GLU A 206 6.76 5.33 10.02
N LYS A 207 7.32 6.55 9.96
CA LYS A 207 7.40 7.47 11.12
C LYS A 207 6.05 7.71 11.79
N ARG A 208 4.97 7.71 10.98
CA ARG A 208 3.59 7.89 11.44
C ARG A 208 2.95 6.58 11.90
N ASN A 209 3.31 5.47 11.27
CA ASN A 209 2.67 4.18 11.48
C ASN A 209 3.25 3.40 12.65
N VAL A 210 4.58 3.36 12.79
CA VAL A 210 5.27 2.40 13.65
C VAL A 210 6.42 2.99 14.44
N TYR A 211 6.78 2.32 15.54
CA TYR A 211 7.98 2.58 16.34
C TYR A 211 8.56 1.26 16.84
N LEU A 212 9.83 1.29 17.24
CA LEU A 212 10.52 0.16 17.84
C LEU A 212 10.43 0.24 19.37
N SER A 213 10.22 -0.90 20.00
CA SER A 213 10.26 -1.08 21.46
C SER A 213 10.63 -2.54 21.76
N PRO A 214 11.17 -2.85 22.95
CA PRO A 214 11.27 -4.23 23.40
C PRO A 214 9.94 -4.98 23.33
N SER A 215 9.98 -6.27 22.98
CA SER A 215 8.76 -7.10 23.00
C SER A 215 8.20 -7.18 24.42
N ILE A 216 6.88 -7.05 24.54
CA ILE A 216 6.16 -7.30 25.80
C ILE A 216 5.34 -8.57 25.74
N THR A 217 5.14 -9.13 24.54
CA THR A 217 4.38 -10.35 24.31
C THR A 217 5.29 -11.59 24.30
N ILE A 218 6.48 -11.48 23.70
CA ILE A 218 7.47 -12.55 23.60
C ILE A 218 8.60 -12.25 24.59
N LEU A 219 8.54 -12.86 25.78
CA LEU A 219 9.43 -12.55 26.91
C LEU A 219 10.91 -12.83 26.60
N GLU A 220 11.17 -13.81 25.73
CA GLU A 220 12.50 -14.16 25.25
C GLU A 220 13.13 -13.03 24.43
N LEU A 221 12.32 -12.15 23.83
CA LEU A 221 12.74 -11.00 23.00
C LEU A 221 12.68 -9.66 23.73
N LYS A 222 12.63 -9.66 25.07
CA LYS A 222 12.58 -8.44 25.90
C LYS A 222 13.79 -7.51 25.77
N SER A 223 14.87 -7.97 25.12
CA SER A 223 16.07 -7.17 24.83
C SER A 223 16.22 -6.85 23.34
N GLU A 224 15.28 -7.28 22.50
CA GLU A 224 15.33 -7.09 21.05
C GLU A 224 14.29 -6.06 20.58
N ASP A 225 14.61 -5.37 19.48
CA ASP A 225 13.67 -4.45 18.85
C ASP A 225 12.48 -5.21 18.26
N SER A 226 11.28 -4.80 18.66
CA SER A 226 10.01 -5.30 18.11
C SER A 226 9.19 -4.14 17.54
N LEU A 227 8.34 -4.44 16.56
CA LEU A 227 7.56 -3.43 15.86
C LEU A 227 6.23 -3.15 16.56
N PHE A 228 5.93 -1.89 16.85
CA PHE A 228 4.68 -1.46 17.49
C PHE A 228 3.95 -0.39 16.68
N ALA A 229 2.62 -0.40 16.74
CA ALA A 229 1.80 0.61 16.06
C ALA A 229 1.81 1.95 16.81
N ARG A 230 2.25 3.03 16.16
CA ARG A 230 2.25 4.40 16.71
C ARG A 230 0.87 5.05 16.71
N ARG A 231 -0.04 4.56 15.86
CA ARG A 231 -1.41 5.03 15.69
C ARG A 231 -2.35 3.84 15.47
N ASN A 232 -3.65 4.09 15.45
CA ASN A 232 -4.59 3.09 14.96
C ASN A 232 -4.39 2.88 13.46
N ILE A 233 -4.29 1.62 13.04
CA ILE A 233 -4.15 1.21 11.65
C ILE A 233 -5.38 0.38 11.28
N THR A 234 -6.04 0.78 10.20
CA THR A 234 -7.19 0.07 9.62
C THR A 234 -6.76 -1.23 8.97
N PRO A 235 -7.65 -2.22 8.80
CA PRO A 235 -7.36 -3.39 7.96
C PRO A 235 -6.94 -2.99 6.54
N HIS A 236 -6.20 -3.87 5.87
CA HIS A 236 -5.74 -3.76 4.49
C HIS A 236 -4.99 -2.46 4.17
N SER A 237 -4.16 -2.02 5.13
CA SER A 237 -3.38 -0.79 5.04
C SER A 237 -1.89 -1.11 5.13
N LEU A 238 -1.05 -0.35 4.43
CA LEU A 238 0.39 -0.49 4.55
C LEU A 238 0.85 -0.05 5.95
N VAL A 239 1.59 -0.92 6.63
CA VAL A 239 2.08 -0.74 7.99
C VAL A 239 3.52 -0.24 7.99
N ALA A 240 4.42 -0.99 7.35
CA ALA A 240 5.84 -0.68 7.20
C ALA A 240 6.39 -1.26 5.89
N TYR A 241 7.50 -0.74 5.40
CA TYR A 241 8.22 -1.24 4.24
C TYR A 241 9.31 -2.23 4.66
N TYR A 242 9.63 -3.18 3.79
CA TYR A 242 10.71 -4.14 3.96
C TYR A 242 11.64 -3.99 2.75
N ASN A 243 12.67 -3.15 2.89
CA ASN A 243 13.74 -3.04 1.89
C ASN A 243 14.79 -4.15 2.08
N GLY A 244 15.74 -4.29 1.17
CA GLY A 244 16.80 -5.29 1.26
C GLY A 244 17.57 -5.43 -0.04
N TYR A 245 18.66 -6.19 -0.01
CA TYR A 245 19.33 -6.64 -1.23
C TYR A 245 18.44 -7.63 -1.96
N LYS A 246 18.34 -7.50 -3.29
CA LYS A 246 17.75 -8.54 -4.15
C LYS A 246 18.84 -9.56 -4.46
N VAL A 247 18.67 -10.78 -3.97
CA VAL A 247 19.61 -11.89 -4.14
C VAL A 247 18.92 -12.97 -4.96
N PRO A 248 19.55 -13.54 -6.02
CA PRO A 248 18.97 -14.66 -6.73
C PRO A 248 18.74 -15.84 -5.79
N ILE A 249 17.63 -16.58 -5.98
CA ILE A 249 17.34 -17.78 -5.18
C ILE A 249 18.48 -18.81 -5.28
N SER A 250 19.06 -18.96 -6.48
CA SER A 250 20.20 -19.87 -6.73
C SER A 250 21.40 -19.60 -5.81
N ASP A 251 21.63 -18.33 -5.50
CA ASP A 251 22.79 -17.87 -4.76
C ASP A 251 22.52 -17.84 -3.26
N THR A 252 21.24 -17.80 -2.88
CA THR A 252 20.81 -17.74 -1.48
C THR A 252 21.05 -19.06 -0.75
N PHE A 253 21.09 -20.21 -1.43
CA PHE A 253 21.25 -21.50 -0.76
C PHE A 253 22.56 -22.22 -1.07
N ALA A 254 23.43 -21.60 -1.88
CA ALA A 254 24.73 -22.18 -2.22
C ALA A 254 25.78 -21.88 -1.14
N ASN A 255 26.42 -22.94 -0.61
CA ASN A 255 27.58 -22.87 0.29
C ASN A 255 27.35 -22.28 1.69
N ILE A 256 26.19 -22.50 2.31
CA ILE A 256 25.92 -22.04 3.69
C ILE A 256 26.07 -23.18 4.68
N SER A 257 26.93 -22.95 5.68
CA SER A 257 27.12 -23.85 6.82
C SER A 257 26.23 -23.51 8.02
N ASP A 258 25.67 -22.30 8.07
CA ASP A 258 24.84 -21.79 9.18
C ASP A 258 23.65 -20.96 8.64
N PHE A 259 22.51 -21.64 8.50
CA PHE A 259 21.25 -21.03 8.03
C PHE A 259 20.66 -20.03 9.02
N ASP A 260 20.84 -20.26 10.33
CA ASP A 260 20.26 -19.44 11.39
C ASP A 260 20.85 -18.02 11.39
N THR A 261 22.13 -17.90 11.07
CA THR A 261 22.83 -16.61 11.06
C THR A 261 22.82 -15.93 9.70
N ALA A 262 23.07 -16.68 8.61
CA ALA A 262 23.23 -16.07 7.28
C ALA A 262 21.94 -15.43 6.74
N TYR A 263 20.77 -15.96 7.13
CA TYR A 263 19.48 -15.63 6.50
C TYR A 263 18.34 -15.34 7.46
N LYS A 264 18.68 -14.94 8.69
CA LYS A 264 17.70 -14.51 9.71
C LYS A 264 16.63 -13.53 9.18
N ASN A 265 16.99 -12.66 8.23
CA ASN A 265 16.10 -11.65 7.64
C ASN A 265 15.88 -11.84 6.13
N VAL A 266 16.06 -13.06 5.63
CA VAL A 266 15.71 -13.35 4.26
C VAL A 266 14.22 -13.60 4.14
N MET A 267 13.64 -13.03 3.10
CA MET A 267 12.28 -13.31 2.70
C MET A 267 12.20 -13.54 1.18
N ASN A 268 11.27 -14.39 0.76
CA ASN A 268 10.98 -14.51 -0.66
C ASN A 268 10.41 -13.17 -1.20
N TYR A 269 10.93 -12.72 -2.33
CA TYR A 269 10.33 -11.64 -3.11
C TYR A 269 9.46 -12.22 -4.23
N ASP A 270 10.03 -13.02 -5.12
CA ASP A 270 9.29 -13.74 -6.16
C ASP A 270 9.93 -15.11 -6.47
N MET A 271 9.58 -15.72 -7.60
CA MET A 271 10.12 -17.03 -8.01
C MET A 271 11.60 -17.03 -8.41
N TYR A 272 12.24 -15.86 -8.50
CA TYR A 272 13.63 -15.70 -8.90
C TYR A 272 14.49 -15.02 -7.84
N TRP A 273 13.88 -14.13 -7.05
CA TRP A 273 14.58 -13.25 -6.12
C TRP A 273 14.13 -13.44 -4.68
N MET A 274 15.12 -13.39 -3.80
CA MET A 274 14.97 -13.20 -2.36
C MET A 274 15.30 -11.75 -2.01
N MET A 275 14.75 -11.27 -0.89
CA MET A 275 15.15 -10.02 -0.26
C MET A 275 15.85 -10.29 1.05
N ASN A 276 17.03 -9.69 1.26
CA ASN A 276 17.81 -9.84 2.48
C ASN A 276 18.15 -8.50 3.13
N ILE A 277 17.97 -8.41 4.44
CA ILE A 277 18.58 -7.38 5.28
C ILE A 277 19.89 -7.95 5.85
N PRO A 278 21.05 -7.37 5.53
CA PRO A 278 22.33 -7.87 6.02
C PRO A 278 22.45 -7.62 7.53
N LEU A 279 23.23 -8.45 8.21
CA LEU A 279 23.29 -8.48 9.68
C LEU A 279 23.68 -7.15 10.31
N GLU A 280 24.58 -6.39 9.69
CA GLU A 280 24.97 -5.07 10.16
C GLU A 280 23.81 -4.06 10.13
N SER A 281 22.81 -4.28 9.26
CA SER A 281 21.61 -3.45 9.16
C SER A 281 20.46 -3.95 10.05
N VAL A 282 20.68 -5.00 10.83
CA VAL A 282 19.70 -5.45 11.84
C VAL A 282 19.70 -4.52 13.05
N ASP A 283 20.84 -3.95 13.45
CA ASP A 283 20.86 -2.98 14.55
C ASP A 283 20.22 -1.65 14.10
N SER A 284 19.25 -1.15 14.88
CA SER A 284 18.58 0.12 14.63
C SER A 284 19.52 1.33 14.76
N LYS A 285 20.71 1.16 15.33
CA LYS A 285 21.78 2.17 15.29
C LYS A 285 22.41 2.31 13.90
N ASN A 286 22.30 1.29 13.06
CA ASN A 286 22.92 1.25 11.74
C ASN A 286 21.90 1.47 10.63
N TYR A 287 20.66 0.99 10.80
CA TYR A 287 19.62 1.09 9.78
C TYR A 287 18.21 1.20 10.36
N ILE A 288 17.53 2.29 10.03
CA ILE A 288 16.11 2.56 10.37
C ILE A 288 15.32 3.15 9.21
N ALA A 289 15.90 3.13 8.00
CA ALA A 289 15.26 3.71 6.83
C ALA A 289 13.93 3.01 6.50
N THR A 290 13.88 1.70 6.66
CA THR A 290 12.64 0.89 6.68
C THR A 290 12.69 -0.11 7.85
N LEU A 291 11.54 -0.46 8.43
CA LEU A 291 11.47 -1.26 9.67
C LEU A 291 10.70 -2.58 9.53
N GLY A 292 10.30 -2.96 8.33
CA GLY A 292 9.54 -4.21 8.10
C GLY A 292 10.25 -5.45 8.62
N HIS A 293 11.59 -5.47 8.60
CA HIS A 293 12.42 -6.56 9.13
C HIS A 293 12.45 -6.67 10.66
N LYS A 294 11.81 -5.73 11.38
CA LYS A 294 11.68 -5.73 12.85
C LYS A 294 10.35 -6.34 13.32
N VAL A 295 9.49 -6.76 12.39
CA VAL A 295 8.30 -7.54 12.75
C VAL A 295 8.75 -8.86 13.32
N ASN A 296 8.08 -9.36 14.35
CA ASN A 296 8.34 -10.69 14.89
C ASN A 296 7.33 -11.70 14.37
N HIS A 297 7.69 -12.97 14.46
CA HIS A 297 6.77 -14.06 14.19
C HIS A 297 5.79 -14.30 15.35
N HIS A 298 4.53 -14.59 15.04
CA HIS A 298 3.62 -15.22 15.99
C HIS A 298 2.54 -16.05 15.29
N PHE A 299 2.34 -17.31 15.67
CA PHE A 299 1.35 -18.19 15.02
C PHE A 299 -0.12 -17.78 15.18
N TRP A 300 -0.49 -17.22 16.35
CA TRP A 300 -1.87 -16.83 16.67
C TRP A 300 -2.16 -15.32 16.60
N LEU A 301 -1.28 -14.49 17.16
CA LEU A 301 -1.53 -13.06 17.33
C LEU A 301 -1.18 -12.21 16.10
N TYR A 302 -0.64 -12.81 15.03
CA TYR A 302 -0.27 -12.09 13.80
C TYR A 302 -1.40 -11.22 13.28
N ASN A 303 -1.05 -9.99 12.92
CA ASN A 303 -1.96 -8.92 12.52
C ASN A 303 -1.53 -8.22 11.23
N VAL A 304 -0.45 -8.70 10.61
CA VAL A 304 0.02 -8.29 9.30
C VAL A 304 0.39 -9.49 8.43
N ASP A 305 0.30 -9.29 7.12
CA ASP A 305 0.85 -10.16 6.07
C ASP A 305 1.88 -9.41 5.23
N PHE A 306 2.74 -10.16 4.55
CA PHE A 306 3.71 -9.59 3.62
C PHE A 306 3.07 -9.31 2.25
N GLY A 307 3.16 -8.06 1.80
CA GLY A 307 2.71 -7.61 0.49
C GLY A 307 3.85 -7.03 -0.35
N TYR A 308 3.49 -6.46 -1.50
CA TYR A 308 4.41 -5.81 -2.42
C TYR A 308 4.14 -4.31 -2.51
N ALA A 309 5.20 -3.52 -2.69
CA ALA A 309 5.09 -2.09 -2.96
C ALA A 309 6.24 -1.60 -3.84
N LYS A 310 5.96 -0.65 -4.73
CA LYS A 310 6.93 0.19 -5.41
C LYS A 310 7.09 1.48 -4.62
N HIS A 311 8.19 1.58 -3.89
CA HIS A 311 8.55 2.72 -3.06
C HIS A 311 9.34 3.77 -3.88
N PRO A 312 9.10 5.09 -3.72
CA PRO A 312 9.79 6.12 -4.50
C PRO A 312 11.31 6.16 -4.26
N LEU A 313 11.78 5.69 -3.11
CA LEU A 313 13.22 5.68 -2.79
C LEU A 313 13.92 4.34 -3.06
N TYR A 314 13.18 3.24 -2.92
CA TYR A 314 13.76 1.89 -2.87
C TYR A 314 13.32 1.02 -4.06
N GLY A 315 12.43 1.54 -4.92
CA GLY A 315 11.87 0.79 -6.03
C GLY A 315 10.96 -0.33 -5.54
N GLU A 316 10.95 -1.44 -6.25
CA GLU A 316 10.08 -2.56 -5.90
C GLU A 316 10.64 -3.38 -4.75
N ILE A 317 9.89 -3.41 -3.65
CA ILE A 317 10.23 -4.03 -2.37
C ILE A 317 9.01 -4.75 -1.77
N ARG A 318 9.21 -5.37 -0.61
CA ARG A 318 8.11 -5.94 0.19
C ARG A 318 7.59 -4.91 1.18
N CYS A 319 6.43 -5.19 1.76
CA CYS A 319 5.84 -4.38 2.83
C CYS A 319 5.02 -5.26 3.78
N LEU A 320 4.69 -4.71 4.94
CA LEU A 320 3.75 -5.28 5.89
C LEU A 320 2.39 -4.64 5.67
N THR A 321 1.35 -5.46 5.60
CA THR A 321 -0.02 -5.05 5.32
C THR A 321 -0.92 -5.55 6.43
N SER A 322 -1.73 -4.68 7.02
CA SER A 322 -2.60 -5.08 8.12
C SER A 322 -3.69 -6.04 7.63
N THR A 323 -3.87 -7.16 8.32
CA THR A 323 -4.98 -8.10 8.03
C THR A 323 -6.21 -7.78 8.87
N LYS A 324 -6.00 -7.14 10.01
CA LYS A 324 -7.02 -6.71 10.96
C LYS A 324 -6.70 -5.31 11.49
N ARG A 325 -7.64 -4.75 12.25
CA ARG A 325 -7.40 -3.46 12.91
C ARG A 325 -6.28 -3.61 13.96
N ILE A 326 -5.30 -2.72 13.91
CA ILE A 326 -4.19 -2.65 14.87
C ILE A 326 -4.36 -1.39 15.71
N ARG A 327 -4.39 -1.52 17.03
CA ARG A 327 -4.55 -0.38 17.94
C ARG A 327 -3.20 0.31 18.16
N LYS A 328 -3.23 1.61 18.44
CA LYS A 328 -2.04 2.33 18.93
C LYS A 328 -1.45 1.60 20.16
N GLY A 329 -0.15 1.39 20.16
CA GLY A 329 0.61 0.69 21.20
C GLY A 329 0.55 -0.84 21.09
N GLN A 330 -0.17 -1.40 20.12
CA GLN A 330 -0.21 -2.84 19.91
C GLN A 330 1.06 -3.30 19.18
N GLU A 331 1.62 -4.42 19.62
CA GLU A 331 2.72 -5.10 18.96
C GLU A 331 2.25 -5.71 17.62
N ILE A 332 3.13 -5.65 16.62
CA ILE A 332 2.86 -6.07 15.26
C ILE A 332 3.57 -7.40 15.01
N PHE A 333 2.80 -8.38 14.55
CA PHE A 333 3.29 -9.75 14.33
C PHE A 333 2.90 -10.23 12.94
N ALA A 334 3.80 -10.96 12.31
CA ALA A 334 3.58 -11.65 11.05
C ALA A 334 3.57 -13.18 11.25
N HIS A 335 2.94 -13.91 10.34
CA HIS A 335 3.19 -15.34 10.20
C HIS A 335 4.30 -15.53 9.16
N TYR A 336 5.45 -16.09 9.53
CA TYR A 336 6.61 -16.17 8.61
C TYR A 336 6.43 -17.23 7.54
N GLY A 337 5.63 -18.27 7.82
CA GLY A 337 5.22 -19.23 6.80
C GLY A 337 6.27 -20.28 6.48
N TYR A 338 7.27 -20.47 7.34
CA TYR A 338 8.16 -21.64 7.23
C TYR A 338 7.36 -22.95 7.35
N VAL A 339 7.86 -23.98 6.68
CA VAL A 339 7.26 -25.31 6.62
C VAL A 339 7.79 -26.15 7.79
N ILE A 340 6.91 -26.53 8.71
CA ILE A 340 7.32 -27.25 9.91
C ILE A 340 8.01 -28.57 9.56
N GLY A 341 9.17 -28.79 10.19
CA GLY A 341 9.99 -30.00 10.04
C GLY A 341 10.86 -30.06 8.79
N GLU A 342 10.99 -28.97 8.03
CA GLU A 342 12.02 -28.83 7.00
C GLU A 342 13.38 -28.45 7.59
N GLU A 343 14.46 -28.83 6.91
CA GLU A 343 15.85 -28.60 7.38
C GLU A 343 16.17 -27.10 7.39
N GLU A 344 15.57 -26.36 6.47
CA GLU A 344 15.72 -24.92 6.33
C GLU A 344 14.86 -24.11 7.32
N THR A 345 14.02 -24.79 8.12
CA THR A 345 13.19 -24.14 9.14
C THR A 345 13.95 -23.98 10.45
N PRO A 346 14.13 -22.75 10.96
CA PRO A 346 14.87 -22.53 12.20
C PRO A 346 14.29 -23.30 13.38
N ASP A 347 15.16 -23.84 14.24
CA ASP A 347 14.76 -24.65 15.40
C ASP A 347 13.79 -23.88 16.32
N TRP A 348 14.06 -22.59 16.57
CA TRP A 348 13.20 -21.75 17.40
C TRP A 348 11.75 -21.65 16.86
N TYR A 349 11.58 -21.73 15.54
CA TYR A 349 10.26 -21.66 14.89
C TYR A 349 9.50 -22.98 15.08
N ASN A 350 10.18 -24.12 14.92
CA ASN A 350 9.62 -25.45 15.19
C ASN A 350 9.22 -25.58 16.67
N ASP A 351 10.09 -25.17 17.60
CA ASP A 351 9.82 -25.19 19.03
C ASP A 351 8.61 -24.32 19.39
N LEU A 352 8.57 -23.09 18.85
CA LEU A 352 7.47 -22.18 19.05
C LEU A 352 6.15 -22.72 18.48
N TYR A 353 6.19 -23.44 17.35
CA TYR A 353 5.02 -24.10 16.78
C TYR A 353 4.43 -25.14 17.72
N TYR A 354 5.25 -26.08 18.20
CA TYR A 354 4.78 -27.13 19.11
C TYR A 354 4.32 -26.57 20.46
N LYS A 355 4.95 -25.51 20.97
CA LYS A 355 4.49 -24.77 22.16
C LYS A 355 3.13 -24.12 21.89
N SER A 356 2.97 -23.47 20.73
CA SER A 356 1.74 -22.77 20.35
C SER A 356 0.57 -23.73 20.13
N LEU A 357 0.80 -24.89 19.51
CA LEU A 357 -0.22 -25.92 19.28
C LEU A 357 -0.89 -26.42 20.57
N LYS A 358 -0.14 -26.49 21.68
CA LYS A 358 -0.70 -26.90 22.98
C LYS A 358 -1.75 -25.92 23.50
N MET A 359 -1.60 -24.64 23.16
CA MET A 359 -2.51 -23.56 23.58
C MET A 359 -3.61 -23.29 22.53
N HIS A 360 -3.27 -23.48 21.26
CA HIS A 360 -4.09 -23.13 20.09
C HIS A 360 -4.02 -24.24 19.02
N PRO A 361 -4.72 -25.38 19.20
CA PRO A 361 -4.68 -26.50 18.26
C PRO A 361 -5.10 -26.15 16.82
N GLU A 362 -5.90 -25.10 16.66
CA GLU A 362 -6.39 -24.56 15.39
C GLU A 362 -5.28 -24.04 14.47
N ILE A 363 -4.11 -23.67 15.02
CA ILE A 363 -2.95 -23.24 14.23
C ILE A 363 -2.55 -24.30 13.20
N ARG A 364 -2.73 -25.58 13.52
CA ARG A 364 -2.38 -26.71 12.63
C ARG A 364 -3.01 -26.60 11.24
N LYS A 365 -4.19 -25.99 11.11
CA LYS A 365 -4.89 -25.83 9.82
C LYS A 365 -4.23 -24.80 8.90
N ASN A 366 -3.52 -23.85 9.47
CA ASN A 366 -3.01 -22.67 8.76
C ASN A 366 -1.49 -22.68 8.61
N THR A 367 -0.79 -23.65 9.20
CA THR A 367 0.67 -23.74 9.14
C THR A 367 1.10 -24.83 8.15
N PRO A 368 1.92 -24.51 7.13
CA PRO A 368 2.46 -25.49 6.20
C PRO A 368 3.21 -26.60 6.95
N GLN A 369 2.97 -27.85 6.55
CA GLN A 369 3.65 -29.03 7.09
C GLN A 369 4.41 -29.70 5.95
N LYS A 370 5.59 -30.24 6.25
CA LYS A 370 6.29 -31.11 5.31
C LYS A 370 5.35 -32.24 4.89
N SER A 371 5.11 -32.39 3.59
CA SER A 371 4.29 -33.49 3.11
C SER A 371 5.01 -34.80 3.46
N SER A 372 4.41 -35.63 4.30
CA SER A 372 4.84 -37.02 4.39
C SER A 372 4.63 -37.60 2.99
N GLY A 373 5.70 -37.98 2.28
CA GLY A 373 5.69 -38.38 0.87
C GLY A 373 4.84 -39.61 0.53
N LYS A 374 3.53 -39.56 0.79
CA LYS A 374 2.55 -40.61 0.55
C LYS A 374 1.39 -40.18 -0.35
N ASP A 375 1.33 -38.94 -0.82
CA ASP A 375 0.33 -38.49 -1.80
C ASP A 375 0.99 -37.91 -3.06
N THR A 376 1.74 -38.74 -3.78
CA THR A 376 2.03 -38.54 -5.21
C THR A 376 0.97 -39.26 -6.04
N ASN A 377 -0.12 -38.54 -6.33
CA ASN A 377 -1.01 -38.66 -7.49
C ASN A 377 -2.46 -38.39 -7.10
N SER A 378 -2.83 -37.12 -7.00
CA SER A 378 -3.90 -36.57 -7.86
C SER A 378 -4.07 -35.08 -7.59
N LYS A 379 -4.27 -34.33 -8.68
CA LYS A 379 -4.72 -32.93 -8.73
C LYS A 379 -3.63 -31.84 -8.66
N LEU A 380 -2.69 -31.92 -9.59
CA LEU A 380 -2.27 -30.74 -10.35
C LEU A 380 -3.03 -30.74 -11.67
N ASN A 381 -4.22 -30.13 -11.65
CA ASN A 381 -4.95 -29.63 -12.81
C ASN A 381 -6.12 -28.79 -12.29
N LYS A 382 -5.85 -27.51 -11.99
CA LYS A 382 -6.68 -26.35 -12.31
C LYS A 382 -6.05 -25.07 -11.79
#